data_AF-A0A8T5Y4K5-F1
#
_entry.id   AF-A0A8T5Y4K5-F1
#
_cell.length_a   1.000
_cell.length_b   1.000
_cell.length_c   1.000
_cell.angle_alpha   90.00
_cell.angle_beta   90.00
_cell.angle_gamma   90.00
#
_symmetry.space_group_name_H-M   'P 1'
#
loop_
_entity.id
_entity.type
_entity.pdbx_description
1 polymer ?
#
loop_
_entity_poly.entity_id
_entity_poly.type
_entity_poly.pdbx_seq_one_letter_code
_entity_poly.pdbx_strand_id
1 'polypeptide(L)'
;MPPVTSKEMLADGLDAELLALAKVMEQRYGDLTPREWGERVTGVITRIDTSDKVIALTFDACGASGLSAGYDRELIDFLTQEQIPATLFLSGQWIEANKQIARELAQNPLFVIENHGYRHRPLSVAGKNAYGIEGTGSIREVVAEIGLNDRLIKELTGRAPVYYRSGTAYYDEVAVMIARDMGKEVINFNVLGDAGATFSNAQIEKNLLGAKPGAIILYHMNRPESDTAAALIETLPKLQEQGFRFVHLREYHKHLK
;
A
#
# COMPACT_ATOMS: atom_id res chain seq x y z
N MET A 1 -30.43 -1.94 -22.31
CA MET A 1 -29.49 -1.09 -21.53
C MET A 1 -28.44 -0.60 -22.49
N PRO A 2 -28.19 0.71 -22.61
CA PRO A 2 -27.18 1.22 -23.55
C PRO A 2 -25.77 0.89 -23.04
N PRO A 3 -24.77 0.75 -23.94
CA PRO A 3 -23.40 0.45 -23.56
C PRO A 3 -22.76 1.67 -22.92
N VAL A 4 -21.96 1.45 -21.87
CA VAL A 4 -21.12 2.46 -21.24
C VAL A 4 -20.13 2.97 -22.29
N THR A 5 -20.29 4.22 -22.70
CA THR A 5 -19.41 4.92 -23.64
C THR A 5 -17.99 5.00 -23.11
N SER A 6 -17.02 4.71 -23.99
CA SER A 6 -15.59 4.91 -23.79
C SER A 6 -15.31 6.34 -23.31
N LYS A 7 -14.87 6.48 -22.05
CA LYS A 7 -14.37 7.74 -21.49
C LYS A 7 -13.08 8.07 -22.24
N GLU A 8 -13.02 9.21 -22.92
CA GLU A 8 -11.78 9.71 -23.53
C GLU A 8 -10.71 9.86 -22.44
N MET A 9 -9.71 8.98 -22.46
CA MET A 9 -8.51 9.11 -21.64
C MET A 9 -7.60 10.14 -22.32
N LEU A 10 -7.26 11.23 -21.61
CA LEU A 10 -6.28 12.20 -22.12
C LEU A 10 -4.86 11.61 -22.10
N ALA A 11 -3.88 12.34 -22.68
CA ALA A 11 -2.49 11.92 -22.82
C ALA A 11 -1.82 11.40 -21.52
N ASP A 12 -2.33 11.80 -20.36
CA ASP A 12 -1.81 11.38 -19.04
C ASP A 12 -2.66 10.29 -18.35
N GLY A 13 -3.61 9.67 -19.08
CA GLY A 13 -4.50 8.61 -18.58
C GLY A 13 -5.65 9.09 -17.69
N LEU A 14 -5.69 10.38 -17.35
CA LEU A 14 -6.78 10.98 -16.57
C LEU A 14 -8.02 11.21 -17.44
N ASP A 15 -9.20 10.94 -16.85
CA ASP A 15 -10.47 11.35 -17.44
C ASP A 15 -10.98 12.67 -16.82
N ALA A 16 -12.12 13.15 -17.32
CA ALA A 16 -12.74 14.41 -16.91
C ALA A 16 -12.98 14.54 -15.39
N GLU A 17 -13.27 13.44 -14.69
CA GLU A 17 -13.56 13.46 -13.26
C GLU A 17 -12.28 13.65 -12.43
N LEU A 18 -11.21 12.92 -12.76
CA LEU A 18 -9.92 13.12 -12.08
C LEU A 18 -9.29 14.47 -12.42
N LEU A 19 -9.53 15.00 -13.62
CA LEU A 19 -9.08 16.35 -13.97
C LEU A 19 -9.82 17.42 -13.18
N ALA A 20 -11.13 17.26 -12.99
CA ALA A 20 -11.92 18.17 -12.16
C ALA A 20 -11.45 18.10 -10.70
N LEU A 21 -11.21 16.90 -10.18
CA LEU A 21 -10.66 16.69 -8.84
C LEU A 21 -9.28 17.34 -8.69
N ALA A 22 -8.38 17.15 -9.65
CA ALA A 22 -7.06 17.78 -9.65
C ALA A 22 -7.16 19.31 -9.57
N LYS A 23 -8.05 19.94 -10.36
CA LYS A 23 -8.28 21.39 -10.29
C LYS A 23 -8.80 21.84 -8.93
N VAL A 24 -9.69 21.08 -8.29
CA VAL A 24 -10.17 21.38 -6.93
C VAL A 24 -9.03 21.30 -5.92
N MET A 25 -8.17 20.28 -6.03
CA MET A 25 -7.01 20.14 -5.15
C MET A 25 -5.97 21.24 -5.40
N GLU A 26 -5.74 21.63 -6.65
CA GLU A 26 -4.87 22.76 -7.01
C GLU A 26 -5.37 24.08 -6.41
N GLN A 27 -6.67 24.35 -6.47
CA GLN A 27 -7.26 25.54 -5.84
C GLN A 27 -7.10 25.55 -4.32
N ARG A 28 -7.14 24.36 -3.68
CA ARG A 28 -7.06 24.25 -2.22
C ARG A 28 -5.64 24.24 -1.68
N TYR A 29 -4.70 23.64 -2.41
CA TYR A 29 -3.35 23.34 -1.93
C TYR A 29 -2.23 23.99 -2.75
N GLY A 30 -2.53 24.63 -3.88
CA GLY A 30 -1.53 25.15 -4.83
C GLY A 30 -0.58 26.21 -4.26
N ASP A 31 -0.99 26.94 -3.22
CA ASP A 31 -0.16 27.94 -2.55
C ASP A 31 0.64 27.37 -1.37
N LEU A 32 0.46 26.09 -1.02
CA LEU A 32 1.20 25.46 0.06
C LEU A 32 2.57 24.97 -0.41
N THR A 33 3.59 25.30 0.37
CA THR A 33 4.93 24.73 0.21
C THR A 33 5.15 23.65 1.27
N PRO A 34 5.42 22.40 0.89
CA PRO A 34 5.66 21.33 1.85
C PRO A 34 6.94 21.57 2.65
N ARG A 35 6.91 21.19 3.93
CA ARG A 35 7.98 21.38 4.91
C ARG A 35 8.54 20.06 5.41
N GLU A 36 7.78 18.98 5.29
CA GLU A 36 8.16 17.66 5.73
C GLU A 36 8.43 16.76 4.52
N TRP A 37 9.32 15.78 4.70
CA TRP A 37 9.61 14.77 3.70
C TRP A 37 10.11 13.51 4.39
N GLY A 38 9.43 12.38 4.19
CA GLY A 38 9.85 11.12 4.76
C GLY A 38 8.73 10.11 4.93
N GLU A 39 9.06 9.05 5.67
CA GLU A 39 8.13 7.96 6.00
C GLU A 39 7.18 8.29 7.15
N ARG A 40 7.44 9.38 7.88
CA ARG A 40 6.71 9.78 9.10
C ARG A 40 6.45 11.27 9.09
N VAL A 41 5.73 11.73 8.07
CA VAL A 41 5.23 13.11 8.02
C VAL A 41 3.87 13.22 8.68
N THR A 42 3.45 14.45 8.99
CA THR A 42 2.19 14.79 9.63
C THR A 42 1.03 14.14 8.88
N GLY A 43 0.35 13.25 9.61
CA GLY A 43 -0.84 12.58 9.13
C GLY A 43 -0.66 11.19 8.52
N VAL A 44 0.58 10.70 8.45
CA VAL A 44 0.86 9.29 8.16
C VAL A 44 0.61 8.45 9.41
N ILE A 45 -0.24 7.44 9.28
CA ILE A 45 -0.51 6.43 10.30
C ILE A 45 0.56 5.36 10.23
N THR A 46 1.08 4.92 11.38
CA THR A 46 2.17 3.94 11.43
C THR A 46 1.90 2.76 12.35
N ARG A 47 0.87 2.84 13.21
CA ARG A 47 0.54 1.78 14.16
C ARG A 47 -0.95 1.72 14.47
N ILE A 48 -1.35 0.64 15.13
CA ILE A 48 -2.63 0.53 15.83
C ILE A 48 -2.39 0.95 17.30
N ASP A 49 -3.22 1.85 17.81
CA ASP A 49 -3.25 2.26 19.21
C ASP A 49 -4.11 1.29 20.03
N THR A 50 -3.48 0.20 20.46
CA THR A 50 -4.10 -0.83 21.28
C THR A 50 -3.07 -1.49 22.20
N SER A 51 -3.54 -1.99 23.33
CA SER A 51 -2.80 -2.90 24.21
C SER A 51 -3.00 -4.37 23.85
N ASP A 52 -3.97 -4.69 22.98
CA ASP A 52 -4.23 -6.05 22.53
C ASP A 52 -3.03 -6.57 21.75
N LYS A 53 -2.67 -7.84 21.97
CA LYS A 53 -1.61 -8.53 21.22
C LYS A 53 -2.05 -8.79 19.77
N VAL A 54 -2.16 -7.73 18.99
CA VAL A 54 -2.52 -7.79 17.57
C VAL A 54 -1.42 -7.20 16.71
N ILE A 55 -1.27 -7.76 15.52
CA ILE A 55 -0.32 -7.31 14.50
C ILE A 55 -1.07 -7.25 13.17
N ALA A 56 -0.92 -6.15 12.44
CA ALA A 56 -1.36 -6.05 11.06
C ALA A 56 -0.19 -6.35 10.13
N LEU A 57 -0.29 -7.46 9.40
CA LEU A 57 0.63 -7.78 8.32
C LEU A 57 0.21 -7.02 7.06
N THR A 58 1.14 -6.26 6.50
CA THR A 58 0.91 -5.52 5.25
C THR A 58 1.95 -5.89 4.21
N PHE A 59 1.50 -6.11 2.99
CA PHE A 59 2.36 -6.54 1.89
C PHE A 59 2.23 -5.59 0.72
N ASP A 60 3.36 -5.05 0.28
CA ASP A 60 3.44 -4.21 -0.90
C ASP A 60 3.77 -5.07 -2.13
N ALA A 61 3.10 -4.78 -3.24
CA ALA A 61 3.37 -5.38 -4.54
C ALA A 61 3.68 -4.30 -5.57
N CYS A 62 4.97 -4.23 -5.90
CA CYS A 62 5.55 -3.14 -6.66
C CYS A 62 5.59 -3.45 -8.16
N GLY A 63 5.08 -2.56 -9.01
CA GLY A 63 5.06 -2.73 -10.48
C GLY A 63 6.23 -2.08 -11.23
N ALA A 64 7.22 -1.51 -10.55
CA ALA A 64 8.30 -0.76 -11.19
C ALA A 64 9.40 -1.65 -11.78
N SER A 65 9.98 -1.22 -12.91
CA SER A 65 11.27 -1.69 -13.45
C SER A 65 11.35 -3.17 -13.87
N GLY A 66 10.38 -3.68 -14.64
CA GLY A 66 10.49 -4.98 -15.33
C GLY A 66 10.45 -6.22 -14.42
N LEU A 67 10.33 -6.01 -13.10
CA LEU A 67 10.13 -7.03 -12.06
C LEU A 67 8.65 -7.23 -11.73
N SER A 68 7.77 -6.69 -12.58
CA SER A 68 6.32 -6.68 -12.41
C SER A 68 5.65 -8.02 -12.69
N ALA A 69 6.39 -9.12 -12.80
CA ALA A 69 5.85 -10.44 -13.11
C ALA A 69 5.94 -11.35 -11.89
N GLY A 70 4.79 -11.66 -11.30
CA GLY A 70 4.67 -12.68 -10.27
C GLY A 70 4.50 -12.15 -8.85
N TYR A 71 4.43 -13.12 -7.95
CA TYR A 71 4.28 -13.00 -6.52
C TYR A 71 4.85 -14.24 -5.84
N ASP A 72 5.06 -14.14 -4.54
CA ASP A 72 5.42 -15.27 -3.72
C ASP A 72 4.19 -16.14 -3.42
N ARG A 73 4.01 -17.17 -4.26
CA ARG A 73 2.88 -18.08 -4.11
C ARG A 73 2.97 -18.92 -2.84
N GLU A 74 4.17 -19.31 -2.44
CA GLU A 74 4.37 -20.13 -1.24
C GLU A 74 3.93 -19.36 0.00
N LEU A 75 4.30 -18.08 0.11
CA LEU A 75 3.83 -17.20 1.17
C LEU A 75 2.30 -17.05 1.18
N ILE A 76 1.68 -16.78 0.04
CA ILE A 76 0.23 -16.58 -0.05
C ILE A 76 -0.55 -17.86 0.28
N ASP A 77 -0.08 -19.00 -0.20
CA ASP A 77 -0.67 -20.31 0.09
C ASP A 77 -0.55 -20.61 1.60
N PHE A 78 0.60 -20.32 2.21
CA PHE A 78 0.80 -20.45 3.66
C PHE A 78 -0.15 -19.58 4.46
N LEU A 79 -0.25 -18.27 4.16
CA LEU A 79 -1.17 -17.36 4.86
C LEU A 79 -2.63 -17.85 4.75
N THR A 80 -2.99 -18.40 3.60
CA THR A 80 -4.32 -18.96 3.37
C THR A 80 -4.57 -20.23 4.19
N GLN A 81 -3.60 -21.14 4.22
CA GLN A 81 -3.68 -22.39 5.00
C GLN A 81 -3.78 -22.12 6.50
N GLU A 82 -2.98 -21.18 7.01
CA GLU A 82 -2.95 -20.80 8.42
C GLU A 82 -4.06 -19.79 8.81
N GLN A 83 -4.93 -19.43 7.88
CA GLN A 83 -6.03 -18.46 8.08
C GLN A 83 -5.54 -17.11 8.64
N ILE A 84 -4.39 -16.64 8.14
CA ILE A 84 -3.77 -15.40 8.58
C ILE A 84 -4.26 -14.24 7.69
N PRO A 85 -5.03 -13.28 8.23
CA PRO A 85 -5.47 -12.12 7.46
C PRO A 85 -4.33 -11.15 7.18
N ALA A 86 -4.36 -10.49 6.02
CA ALA A 86 -3.39 -9.47 5.64
C ALA A 86 -4.00 -8.34 4.81
N THR A 87 -3.34 -7.17 4.81
CA THR A 87 -3.68 -6.08 3.89
C THR A 87 -2.64 -6.02 2.77
N LEU A 88 -3.07 -6.03 1.52
CA LEU A 88 -2.19 -6.03 0.35
C LEU A 88 -2.27 -4.68 -0.35
N PHE A 89 -1.18 -3.91 -0.35
CA PHE A 89 -1.07 -2.65 -1.08
C PHE A 89 -0.52 -2.97 -2.47
N LEU A 90 -1.40 -2.91 -3.49
CA LEU A 90 -1.04 -3.27 -4.86
C LEU A 90 -0.87 -2.02 -5.72
N SER A 91 0.22 -1.93 -6.49
CA SER A 91 0.39 -0.84 -7.44
C SER A 91 -0.42 -1.11 -8.71
N GLY A 92 -0.85 -0.04 -9.39
CA GLY A 92 -1.65 -0.16 -10.62
C GLY A 92 -0.92 -0.95 -11.71
N GLN A 93 0.37 -0.63 -11.93
CA GLN A 93 1.23 -1.37 -12.84
C GLN A 93 1.35 -2.87 -12.48
N TRP A 94 1.43 -3.21 -11.19
CA TRP A 94 1.48 -4.62 -10.77
C TRP A 94 0.15 -5.33 -11.06
N ILE A 95 -0.99 -4.68 -10.77
CA ILE A 95 -2.33 -5.22 -11.07
C ILE A 95 -2.50 -5.47 -12.57
N GLU A 96 -2.07 -4.52 -13.41
CA GLU A 96 -2.19 -4.65 -14.87
C GLU A 96 -1.34 -5.78 -15.44
N ALA A 97 -0.13 -5.97 -14.90
CA ALA A 97 0.75 -7.06 -15.28
C ALA A 97 0.27 -8.44 -14.77
N ASN A 98 -0.43 -8.47 -13.62
CA ASN A 98 -0.80 -9.71 -12.92
C ASN A 98 -2.32 -9.84 -12.72
N LYS A 99 -3.14 -9.43 -13.70
CA LYS A 99 -4.61 -9.31 -13.55
C LYS A 99 -5.29 -10.56 -12.99
N GLN A 100 -4.86 -11.75 -13.42
CA GLN A 100 -5.44 -13.00 -12.93
C GLN A 100 -5.12 -13.24 -11.45
N ILE A 101 -3.84 -13.09 -11.08
CA ILE A 101 -3.37 -13.24 -9.70
C ILE A 101 -4.05 -12.18 -8.80
N ALA A 102 -4.11 -10.92 -9.25
CA ALA A 102 -4.78 -9.85 -8.52
C ALA A 102 -6.26 -10.18 -8.23
N ARG A 103 -6.96 -10.81 -9.18
CA ARG A 103 -8.35 -11.26 -8.98
C ARG A 103 -8.45 -12.40 -7.98
N GLU A 104 -7.56 -13.37 -8.05
CA GLU A 104 -7.51 -14.50 -7.10
C GLU A 104 -7.28 -13.99 -5.67
N LEU A 105 -6.31 -13.08 -5.49
CA LEU A 105 -6.06 -12.43 -4.21
C LEU A 105 -7.26 -11.63 -3.72
N ALA A 106 -7.92 -10.88 -4.60
CA ALA A 106 -9.10 -10.08 -4.25
C ALA A 106 -10.33 -10.94 -3.86
N GLN A 107 -10.42 -12.18 -4.36
CA GLN A 107 -11.50 -13.11 -4.03
C GLN A 107 -11.25 -13.86 -2.72
N ASN A 108 -10.02 -13.89 -2.21
CA ASN A 108 -9.70 -14.51 -0.94
C ASN A 108 -10.13 -13.59 0.23
N PRO A 109 -11.04 -14.03 1.12
CA PRO A 109 -11.56 -13.19 2.20
C PRO A 109 -10.51 -12.83 3.27
N LEU A 110 -9.36 -13.53 3.30
CA LEU A 110 -8.25 -13.20 4.20
C LEU A 110 -7.48 -11.96 3.74
N PHE A 111 -7.65 -11.50 2.50
CA PHE A 111 -6.87 -10.39 1.95
C PHE A 111 -7.72 -9.16 1.67
N VAL A 112 -7.24 -8.02 2.16
CA VAL A 112 -7.81 -6.71 1.86
C VAL A 112 -6.87 -5.96 0.92
N ILE A 113 -7.27 -5.84 -0.35
CA ILE A 113 -6.57 -5.01 -1.33
C ILE A 113 -6.76 -3.51 -1.02
N GLU A 114 -5.67 -2.76 -1.01
CA GLU A 114 -5.59 -1.31 -0.80
C GLU A 114 -4.58 -0.66 -1.79
N ASN A 115 -4.53 0.67 -1.81
CA ASN A 115 -3.90 1.41 -2.92
C ASN A 115 -2.41 1.67 -2.69
N HIS A 116 -1.55 1.23 -3.62
CA HIS A 116 -0.10 1.47 -3.60
C HIS A 116 0.43 2.44 -4.68
N GLY A 117 -0.44 3.32 -5.16
CA GLY A 117 -0.16 4.19 -6.31
C GLY A 117 -0.20 3.46 -7.65
N TYR A 118 -0.47 4.20 -8.72
CA TYR A 118 -0.52 3.61 -10.06
C TYR A 118 0.88 3.27 -10.59
N ARG A 119 1.83 4.22 -10.54
CA ARG A 119 3.20 4.10 -11.07
C ARG A 119 4.25 3.78 -10.02
N HIS A 120 3.84 3.52 -8.78
CA HIS A 120 4.74 3.21 -7.67
C HIS A 120 5.73 4.35 -7.39
N ARG A 121 5.22 5.59 -7.27
CA ARG A 121 6.04 6.76 -7.00
C ARG A 121 6.01 7.15 -5.51
N PRO A 122 7.08 7.77 -4.98
CA PRO A 122 6.96 8.64 -3.80
C PRO A 122 5.85 9.67 -4.03
N LEU A 123 5.08 9.98 -3.00
CA LEU A 123 3.98 10.93 -3.14
C LEU A 123 4.45 12.34 -2.73
N SER A 124 4.76 13.17 -3.72
CA SER A 124 5.15 14.56 -3.53
C SER A 124 4.35 15.53 -4.39
N VAL A 125 4.12 16.75 -3.92
CA VAL A 125 3.64 17.86 -4.76
C VAL A 125 4.79 18.69 -5.33
N ALA A 126 6.03 18.40 -4.93
CA ALA A 126 7.22 19.19 -5.24
C ALA A 126 8.35 18.37 -5.89
N GLY A 127 8.07 17.15 -6.38
CA GLY A 127 9.02 16.35 -7.15
C GLY A 127 10.16 15.76 -6.32
N LYS A 128 9.94 15.52 -5.02
CA LYS A 128 10.97 14.89 -4.19
C LYS A 128 11.11 13.39 -4.50
N ASN A 129 12.35 12.93 -4.59
CA ASN A 129 12.69 11.55 -4.93
C ASN A 129 13.06 10.75 -3.68
N ALA A 130 12.82 9.45 -3.72
CA ALA A 130 13.24 8.52 -2.66
C ALA A 130 13.74 7.22 -3.31
N TYR A 131 14.81 6.64 -2.76
CA TYR A 131 15.40 5.37 -3.24
C TYR A 131 15.71 5.33 -4.74
N GLY A 132 16.05 6.47 -5.34
CA GLY A 132 16.31 6.60 -6.77
C GLY A 132 15.05 6.60 -7.66
N ILE A 133 13.85 6.60 -7.07
CA ILE A 133 12.57 6.66 -7.77
C ILE A 133 12.08 8.11 -7.80
N GLU A 134 11.65 8.54 -8.98
CA GLU A 134 11.09 9.87 -9.20
C GLU A 134 9.73 10.02 -8.52
N GLY A 135 9.61 10.96 -7.58
CA GLY A 135 8.33 11.26 -6.92
C GLY A 135 7.40 12.06 -7.81
N THR A 136 6.10 12.04 -7.51
CA THR A 136 5.14 12.93 -8.20
C THR A 136 5.61 14.39 -8.12
N GLY A 137 5.44 15.13 -9.21
CA GLY A 137 5.98 16.48 -9.38
C GLY A 137 4.96 17.61 -9.15
N SER A 138 3.69 17.27 -8.98
CA SER A 138 2.59 18.23 -8.90
C SER A 138 1.36 17.64 -8.21
N ILE A 139 0.44 18.51 -7.78
CA ILE A 139 -0.88 18.12 -7.24
C ILE A 139 -1.65 17.23 -8.23
N ARG A 140 -1.61 17.58 -9.53
CA ARG A 140 -2.23 16.77 -10.58
C ARG A 140 -1.64 15.37 -10.66
N GLU A 141 -0.32 15.23 -10.52
CA GLU A 141 0.33 13.92 -10.49
C GLU A 141 0.01 13.13 -9.22
N VAL A 142 -0.12 13.79 -8.06
CA VAL A 142 -0.61 13.15 -6.82
C VAL A 142 -2.02 12.57 -7.03
N VAL A 143 -2.93 13.36 -7.60
CA VAL A 143 -4.30 12.92 -7.90
C VAL A 143 -4.32 11.77 -8.91
N ALA A 144 -3.46 11.81 -9.93
CA ALA A 144 -3.34 10.73 -10.90
C ALA A 144 -2.81 9.44 -10.27
N GLU A 145 -1.75 9.54 -9.46
CA GLU A 145 -1.10 8.39 -8.83
C GLU A 145 -2.07 7.63 -7.92
N ILE A 146 -2.90 8.33 -7.15
CA ILE A 146 -3.91 7.73 -6.28
C ILE A 146 -5.15 7.30 -7.10
N GLY A 147 -5.73 8.22 -7.86
CA GLY A 147 -7.05 8.08 -8.46
C GLY A 147 -7.14 7.06 -9.61
N LEU A 148 -6.05 6.86 -10.36
CA LEU A 148 -6.03 5.82 -11.39
C LEU A 148 -6.05 4.42 -10.76
N ASN A 149 -5.27 4.22 -9.70
CA ASN A 149 -5.23 2.92 -9.02
C ASN A 149 -6.51 2.65 -8.19
N ASP A 150 -7.15 3.69 -7.65
CA ASP A 150 -8.46 3.57 -7.00
C ASP A 150 -9.50 2.90 -7.92
N ARG A 151 -9.48 3.26 -9.20
CA ARG A 151 -10.41 2.71 -10.19
C ARG A 151 -10.09 1.27 -10.52
N LEU A 152 -8.82 0.95 -10.73
CA LEU A 152 -8.37 -0.43 -10.94
C LEU A 152 -8.78 -1.31 -9.77
N ILE A 153 -8.53 -0.88 -8.52
CA ILE A 153 -8.90 -1.64 -7.33
C ILE A 153 -10.42 -1.75 -7.19
N LYS A 154 -11.18 -0.70 -7.50
CA LYS A 154 -12.65 -0.74 -7.48
C LYS A 154 -13.22 -1.70 -8.53
N GLU A 155 -12.65 -1.73 -9.73
CA GLU A 155 -13.01 -2.70 -10.77
C GLU A 155 -12.67 -4.12 -10.33
N LEU A 156 -11.49 -4.30 -9.71
CA LEU A 156 -10.99 -5.59 -9.26
C LEU A 156 -11.81 -6.19 -8.10
N THR A 157 -12.22 -5.36 -7.14
CA THR A 157 -12.75 -5.81 -5.85
C THR A 157 -14.22 -5.44 -5.61
N GLY A 158 -14.81 -4.59 -6.46
CA GLY A 158 -16.13 -3.99 -6.25
C GLY A 158 -16.19 -2.91 -5.16
N ARG A 159 -15.09 -2.64 -4.44
CA ARG A 159 -15.02 -1.62 -3.37
C ARG A 159 -13.92 -0.61 -3.64
N ALA A 160 -14.15 0.64 -3.25
CA ALA A 160 -13.08 1.63 -3.22
C ALA A 160 -12.09 1.28 -2.10
N PRO A 161 -10.76 1.35 -2.36
CA PRO A 161 -9.79 1.29 -1.28
C PRO A 161 -9.95 2.54 -0.39
N VAL A 162 -9.66 2.40 0.89
CA VAL A 162 -9.73 3.49 1.89
C VAL A 162 -8.36 3.82 2.45
N TYR A 163 -7.37 2.95 2.22
CA TYR A 163 -6.00 3.13 2.62
C TYR A 163 -5.10 3.36 1.41
N TYR A 164 -4.11 4.22 1.58
CA TYR A 164 -3.08 4.50 0.60
C TYR A 164 -1.69 4.36 1.22
N ARG A 165 -0.77 3.74 0.48
CA ARG A 165 0.67 3.76 0.77
C ARG A 165 1.43 4.14 -0.51
N SER A 166 2.29 5.15 -0.50
CA SER A 166 3.10 5.50 -1.66
C SER A 166 4.11 4.41 -1.98
N GLY A 167 4.58 4.35 -3.23
CA GLY A 167 5.48 3.28 -3.70
C GLY A 167 6.80 3.19 -2.92
N THR A 168 7.20 4.26 -2.25
CA THR A 168 8.42 4.27 -1.43
C THR A 168 8.15 4.45 0.06
N ALA A 169 6.88 4.50 0.46
CA ALA A 169 6.44 4.96 1.77
C ALA A 169 6.87 6.41 2.11
N TYR A 170 7.43 7.18 1.16
CA TYR A 170 7.76 8.60 1.35
C TYR A 170 6.63 9.50 0.89
N TYR A 171 6.42 10.56 1.66
CA TYR A 171 5.46 11.61 1.37
C TYR A 171 6.03 12.98 1.76
N ASP A 172 5.47 14.02 1.17
CA ASP A 172 5.36 15.31 1.85
C ASP A 172 3.97 15.48 2.48
N GLU A 173 3.85 16.35 3.49
CA GLU A 173 2.62 16.49 4.28
C GLU A 173 1.46 17.10 3.49
N VAL A 174 1.74 17.88 2.45
CA VAL A 174 0.71 18.43 1.56
C VAL A 174 0.10 17.32 0.72
N ALA A 175 0.92 16.42 0.18
CA ALA A 175 0.44 15.24 -0.53
C ALA A 175 -0.41 14.32 0.35
N VAL A 176 -0.08 14.19 1.65
CA VAL A 176 -0.90 13.46 2.63
C VAL A 176 -2.27 14.13 2.85
N MET A 177 -2.33 15.47 2.92
CA MET A 177 -3.61 16.19 3.00
C MET A 177 -4.47 15.97 1.75
N ILE A 178 -3.87 15.98 0.57
CA ILE A 178 -4.58 15.70 -0.69
C ILE A 178 -5.13 14.28 -0.68
N ALA A 179 -4.33 13.28 -0.30
CA ALA A 179 -4.79 11.89 -0.21
C ALA A 179 -6.01 11.75 0.74
N ARG A 180 -6.02 12.47 1.86
CA ARG A 180 -7.15 12.50 2.80
C ARG A 180 -8.41 13.12 2.22
N ASP A 181 -8.29 14.23 1.50
CA ASP A 181 -9.44 14.84 0.81
C ASP A 181 -9.95 13.97 -0.35
N MET A 182 -9.10 13.09 -0.91
CA MET A 182 -9.50 12.03 -1.83
C MET A 182 -10.12 10.81 -1.11
N GLY A 183 -10.31 10.88 0.21
CA GLY A 183 -10.92 9.83 1.02
C GLY A 183 -9.97 8.69 1.39
N LYS A 184 -8.65 8.93 1.44
CA LYS A 184 -7.64 7.94 1.83
C LYS A 184 -6.98 8.28 3.16
N GLU A 185 -6.88 7.29 4.04
CA GLU A 185 -5.91 7.35 5.13
C GLU A 185 -4.56 6.84 4.63
N VAL A 186 -3.50 7.61 4.91
CA VAL A 186 -2.14 7.22 4.51
C VAL A 186 -1.56 6.30 5.58
N ILE A 187 -1.31 5.04 5.21
CA ILE A 187 -0.83 3.99 6.10
C ILE A 187 0.61 3.60 5.74
N ASN A 188 1.53 3.77 6.69
CA ASN A 188 2.88 3.20 6.65
C ASN A 188 3.00 2.07 7.68
N PHE A 189 4.07 2.07 8.46
CA PHE A 189 4.48 0.97 9.32
C PHE A 189 5.36 1.51 10.45
N ASN A 190 5.37 0.80 11.58
CA ASN A 190 6.31 1.04 12.67
C ASN A 190 7.36 -0.08 12.79
N VAL A 191 7.22 -1.16 12.01
CA VAL A 191 8.21 -2.22 11.87
C VAL A 191 8.52 -2.43 10.40
N LEU A 192 9.79 -2.27 10.03
CA LEU A 192 10.29 -2.61 8.70
C LEU A 192 10.59 -4.11 8.67
N GLY A 193 9.75 -4.88 7.98
CA GLY A 193 9.81 -6.34 8.01
C GLY A 193 10.97 -6.92 7.20
N ASP A 194 11.11 -6.50 5.94
CA ASP A 194 12.05 -7.09 4.98
C ASP A 194 12.96 -6.10 4.24
N ALA A 195 12.74 -4.79 4.42
CA ALA A 195 13.45 -3.70 3.75
C ALA A 195 13.52 -3.85 2.22
N GLY A 196 12.37 -4.02 1.57
CA GLY A 196 12.35 -4.19 0.10
C GLY A 196 12.87 -5.56 -0.32
N ALA A 197 12.62 -6.58 0.51
CA ALA A 197 13.07 -7.96 0.34
C ALA A 197 14.61 -8.13 0.33
N THR A 198 15.33 -7.28 1.07
CA THR A 198 16.81 -7.32 1.17
C THR A 198 17.31 -7.88 2.49
N PHE A 199 16.47 -7.93 3.53
CA PHE A 199 16.83 -8.53 4.81
C PHE A 199 16.97 -10.04 4.71
N SER A 200 17.92 -10.58 5.48
CA SER A 200 18.05 -12.03 5.65
C SER A 200 16.95 -12.59 6.53
N ASN A 201 16.76 -13.91 6.47
CA ASN A 201 15.79 -14.62 7.30
C ASN A 201 15.92 -14.24 8.80
N ALA A 202 17.14 -14.27 9.35
CA ALA A 202 17.39 -13.93 10.76
C ALA A 202 17.04 -12.47 11.11
N GLN A 203 17.17 -11.53 10.18
CA GLN A 203 16.79 -10.13 10.39
C GLN A 203 15.26 -9.97 10.39
N ILE A 204 14.59 -10.66 9.47
CA ILE A 204 13.12 -10.69 9.39
C ILE A 204 12.54 -11.32 10.66
N GLU A 205 13.04 -12.48 11.08
CA GLU A 205 12.62 -13.16 12.32
C GLU A 205 12.79 -12.23 13.52
N LYS A 206 13.97 -11.62 13.68
CA LYS A 206 14.26 -10.70 14.77
C LYS A 206 13.29 -9.52 14.81
N ASN A 207 13.01 -8.90 13.66
CA ASN A 207 12.11 -7.75 13.57
C ASN A 207 10.67 -8.14 13.91
N LEU A 208 10.23 -9.31 13.42
CA LEU A 208 8.88 -9.83 13.64
C LEU A 208 8.67 -10.25 15.11
N LEU A 209 9.59 -11.01 15.71
CA LEU A 209 9.53 -11.38 17.13
C LEU A 209 9.70 -10.17 18.07
N GLY A 210 10.38 -9.12 17.61
CA GLY A 210 10.54 -7.87 18.33
C GLY A 210 9.29 -6.97 18.32
N ALA A 211 8.31 -7.26 17.46
CA ALA A 211 7.12 -6.45 17.29
C ALA A 211 6.31 -6.31 18.59
N LYS A 212 5.69 -5.14 18.76
CA LYS A 212 4.86 -4.81 19.93
C LYS A 212 3.37 -4.88 19.57
N PRO A 213 2.48 -5.04 20.57
CA PRO A 213 1.04 -4.84 20.40
C PRO A 213 0.70 -3.64 19.51
N GLY A 214 -0.14 -3.87 18.52
CA GLY A 214 -0.57 -2.87 17.54
C GLY A 214 0.44 -2.57 16.44
N ALA A 215 1.45 -3.42 16.21
CA ALA A 215 2.39 -3.21 15.12
C ALA A 215 1.71 -3.31 13.74
N ILE A 216 2.07 -2.39 12.84
CA ILE A 216 1.87 -2.51 11.40
C ILE A 216 3.24 -2.83 10.81
N ILE A 217 3.35 -4.00 10.19
CA ILE A 217 4.62 -4.49 9.63
C ILE A 217 4.55 -4.44 8.10
N LEU A 218 5.57 -3.85 7.49
CA LEU A 218 5.72 -3.80 6.04
C LEU A 218 6.59 -4.97 5.54
N TYR A 219 6.05 -5.70 4.57
CA TYR A 219 6.74 -6.71 3.77
C TYR A 219 6.46 -6.50 2.29
N HIS A 220 7.16 -7.22 1.42
CA HIS A 220 6.93 -7.28 -0.01
C HIS A 220 6.56 -8.70 -0.40
N MET A 221 5.50 -8.86 -1.19
CA MET A 221 5.01 -10.18 -1.62
C MET A 221 5.36 -10.54 -3.06
N ASN A 222 6.13 -9.71 -3.77
CA ASN A 222 6.47 -9.92 -5.17
C ASN A 222 7.96 -10.07 -5.45
N ARG A 223 8.67 -10.69 -4.50
CA ARG A 223 10.10 -10.99 -4.53
C ARG A 223 10.35 -12.45 -4.11
N PRO A 224 9.88 -13.43 -4.89
CA PRO A 224 9.92 -14.85 -4.52
C PRO A 224 11.34 -15.41 -4.34
N GLU A 225 12.35 -14.72 -4.86
CA GLU A 225 13.77 -15.06 -4.68
C GLU A 225 14.36 -14.61 -3.33
N SER A 226 13.58 -13.88 -2.51
CA SER A 226 14.03 -13.35 -1.22
C SER A 226 13.78 -14.31 -0.05
N ASP A 227 14.34 -13.98 1.11
CA ASP A 227 14.14 -14.73 2.35
C ASP A 227 12.78 -14.48 3.02
N THR A 228 11.92 -13.63 2.43
CA THR A 228 10.69 -13.15 3.07
C THR A 228 9.70 -14.27 3.37
N ALA A 229 9.38 -15.13 2.41
CA ALA A 229 8.46 -16.25 2.62
C ALA A 229 8.98 -17.21 3.69
N ALA A 230 10.21 -17.70 3.52
CA ALA A 230 10.82 -18.67 4.43
C ALA A 230 10.82 -18.16 5.88
N ALA A 231 11.18 -16.90 6.10
CA ALA A 231 11.19 -16.30 7.43
C ALA A 231 9.79 -16.18 8.04
N LEU A 232 8.79 -15.78 7.24
CA LEU A 232 7.41 -15.64 7.71
C LEU A 232 6.77 -16.99 8.03
N ILE A 233 6.98 -17.99 7.18
CA ILE A 233 6.49 -19.37 7.37
C ILE A 233 7.02 -19.93 8.70
N GLU A 234 8.30 -19.69 9.02
CA GLU A 234 8.89 -20.17 10.27
C GLU A 234 8.43 -19.37 11.50
N THR A 235 8.20 -18.06 11.36
CA THR A 235 8.10 -17.16 12.50
C THR A 235 6.66 -16.84 12.91
N LEU A 236 5.71 -16.79 11.97
CA LEU A 236 4.32 -16.44 12.29
C LEU A 236 3.65 -17.42 13.28
N PRO A 237 3.88 -18.75 13.19
CA PRO A 237 3.38 -19.70 14.20
C PRO A 237 3.91 -19.41 15.61
N LYS A 238 5.20 -19.06 15.73
CA LYS A 238 5.83 -18.71 17.01
C LYS A 238 5.14 -17.49 17.67
N LEU A 239 4.67 -16.52 16.88
CA LEU A 239 3.92 -15.38 17.41
C LEU A 239 2.51 -15.76 17.85
N GLN A 240 1.83 -16.65 17.12
CA GLN A 240 0.53 -17.17 17.55
C GLN A 240 0.64 -17.92 18.88
N GLU A 241 1.69 -18.73 19.07
CA GLU A 241 1.99 -19.40 20.35
C GLU A 241 2.23 -18.40 21.50
N GLN A 242 2.80 -17.23 21.20
CA GLN A 242 2.96 -16.12 22.16
C GLN A 242 1.67 -15.33 22.43
N GLY A 243 0.56 -15.72 21.80
CA GLY A 243 -0.77 -15.14 21.96
C GLY A 243 -1.01 -13.90 21.09
N PHE A 244 -0.23 -13.68 20.03
CA PHE A 244 -0.56 -12.66 19.04
C PHE A 244 -1.64 -13.15 18.08
N ARG A 245 -2.50 -12.22 17.65
CA ARG A 245 -3.46 -12.42 16.57
C ARG A 245 -3.13 -11.50 15.40
N PHE A 246 -3.27 -12.00 14.19
CA PHE A 246 -3.15 -11.18 12.98
C PHE A 246 -4.51 -10.62 12.61
N VAL A 247 -4.54 -9.36 12.15
CA VAL A 247 -5.79 -8.60 11.92
C VAL A 247 -5.71 -7.76 10.65
N HIS A 248 -6.85 -7.49 10.03
CA HIS A 248 -6.95 -6.44 9.02
C HIS A 248 -6.88 -5.06 9.67
N LEU A 249 -6.25 -4.11 8.99
CA LEU A 249 -6.26 -2.71 9.42
C LEU A 249 -7.68 -2.15 9.60
N ARG A 250 -8.63 -2.59 8.76
CA ARG A 250 -10.04 -2.15 8.80
C ARG A 250 -10.74 -2.52 10.10
N GLU A 251 -10.37 -3.61 10.76
CA GLU A 251 -10.94 -4.00 12.07
C GLU A 251 -10.62 -2.98 13.16
N TYR A 252 -9.49 -2.27 13.02
CA TYR A 252 -8.98 -1.30 13.99
C TYR A 252 -9.00 0.13 13.45
N HIS A 253 -9.80 0.43 12.42
CA HIS A 253 -9.79 1.73 11.73
C HIS A 253 -9.83 2.94 12.70
N LYS A 254 -10.67 2.90 13.73
CA LYS A 254 -10.79 3.98 14.74
C LYS A 254 -9.60 4.10 15.71
N HIS A 255 -8.72 3.10 15.72
CA HIS A 255 -7.54 3.00 16.58
C HIS A 255 -6.24 3.24 15.81
N LEU A 256 -6.30 3.50 14.50
CA LEU A 256 -5.12 3.76 13.69
C LEU A 256 -4.49 5.13 14.06
N LYS A 257 -3.17 5.15 14.26
CA LYS A 257 -2.37 6.35 14.62
C LYS A 257 -1.00 6.41 13.95
#